data_AF-A0A9W5VLD2-F1
#
_entry.id   AF-A0A9W5VLD2-F1
#
_cell.length_a   1.000
_cell.length_b   1.000
_cell.length_c   1.000
_cell.angle_alpha   90.00
_cell.angle_beta   90.00
_cell.angle_gamma   90.00
#
_symmetry.space_group_name_H-M   'P 1'
#
loop_
_entity.id
_entity.type
_entity.pdbx_description
1 polymer ?
#
loop_
_entity_poly.entity_id
_entity_poly.type
_entity_poly.pdbx_seq_one_letter_code
_entity_poly.pdbx_strand_id
1 'polypeptide(L)'
;MHYFVKKIVASSSKELIIIADESKLVTHLGNFPLPVEIIPFSWKQTENKIQSLGCQTTLRLKNNETYITDNNNMIIDCIFSNHISNPAHLHTQLKMITGVVETGLFISMTSKAIIGTKNGIKEL
;
A
#
# COMPACT_ATOMS: atom_id res chain seq x y z
N MET A 1 5.15 3.87 -7.78
CA MET A 1 5.46 2.47 -7.43
C MET A 1 4.22 1.64 -7.68
N HIS A 2 4.30 0.59 -8.49
CA HIS A 2 3.16 -0.22 -8.93
C HIS A 2 2.90 -1.37 -7.95
N TYR A 3 1.90 -1.25 -7.07
CA TYR A 3 1.68 -2.19 -5.98
C TYR A 3 0.99 -3.49 -6.43
N PHE A 4 0.03 -3.38 -7.34
CA PHE A 4 -0.69 -4.53 -7.88
C PHE A 4 0.25 -5.51 -8.61
N VAL A 5 1.04 -5.01 -9.56
CA VAL A 5 2.01 -5.85 -10.30
C VAL A 5 3.03 -6.48 -9.35
N LYS A 6 3.55 -5.72 -8.38
CA LYS A 6 4.45 -6.27 -7.35
C LYS A 6 3.82 -7.40 -6.54
N LYS A 7 2.54 -7.28 -6.21
CA LYS A 7 1.83 -8.31 -5.45
C LYS A 7 1.60 -9.59 -6.27
N ILE A 8 1.31 -9.47 -7.57
CA ILE A 8 1.23 -10.62 -8.50
C ILE A 8 2.56 -11.36 -8.58
N VAL A 9 3.66 -10.62 -8.76
CA VAL A 9 5.01 -11.20 -8.82
C VAL A 9 5.35 -11.88 -7.49
N ALA A 10 5.08 -11.22 -6.36
CA ALA A 10 5.32 -11.76 -5.04
C ALA A 10 4.50 -13.04 -4.77
N SER A 11 3.21 -13.07 -5.13
CA SER A 11 2.37 -14.27 -4.93
C SER A 11 2.78 -15.46 -5.79
N SER A 12 3.46 -15.20 -6.91
CA SER A 12 3.97 -16.25 -7.82
C SER A 12 5.40 -16.68 -7.49
N SER A 13 6.02 -16.08 -6.47
CA SER A 13 7.40 -16.34 -6.08
C SER A 13 7.47 -17.38 -4.96
N LYS A 14 8.55 -18.18 -4.95
CA LYS A 14 8.84 -19.09 -3.83
C LYS A 14 9.20 -18.32 -2.56
N GLU A 15 9.90 -17.20 -2.72
CA GLU A 15 10.35 -16.34 -1.63
C GLU A 15 10.19 -14.86 -2.02
N LEU A 16 9.81 -14.04 -1.05
CA LEU A 16 9.82 -12.58 -1.17
C LEU A 16 10.85 -12.01 -0.21
N ILE A 17 11.91 -11.41 -0.77
CA ILE A 17 12.96 -10.73 -0.01
C ILE A 17 12.77 -9.22 -0.13
N ILE A 18 12.60 -8.55 1.01
CA ILE A 18 12.50 -7.08 1.07
C ILE A 18 13.86 -6.50 1.42
N ILE A 19 14.35 -5.54 0.64
CA ILE A 19 15.59 -4.81 0.91
C ILE A 19 15.21 -3.35 1.19
N ALA A 20 15.65 -2.81 2.33
CA ALA A 20 15.35 -1.45 2.74
C ALA A 20 16.43 -0.88 3.66
N ASP A 21 16.41 0.44 3.88
CA ASP A 21 17.22 1.10 4.90
C ASP A 21 16.51 1.11 6.26
N GLU A 22 17.27 1.36 7.33
CA GLU A 22 16.76 1.35 8.72
C GLU A 22 15.58 2.32 8.96
N SER A 23 15.43 3.40 8.17
CA SER A 23 14.29 4.33 8.30
C SER A 23 12.94 3.70 7.93
N LYS A 24 12.95 2.55 7.24
CA LYS A 24 11.74 1.81 6.86
C LYS A 24 11.28 0.81 7.91
N LEU A 25 12.10 0.54 8.92
CA LEU A 25 11.74 -0.35 10.02
C LEU A 25 10.89 0.44 11.04
N VAL A 26 9.60 0.11 11.12
CA VAL A 26 8.64 0.78 12.00
C VAL A 26 7.97 -0.23 12.93
N THR A 27 7.61 0.19 14.13
CA THR A 27 6.84 -0.63 15.08
C THR A 27 5.38 -0.77 14.66
N HIS A 28 4.82 0.25 14.01
CA HIS A 28 3.46 0.26 13.49
C HIS A 28 3.42 0.82 12.07
N LEU A 29 2.56 0.25 11.21
CA LEU A 29 2.28 0.80 9.89
C LEU A 29 1.39 2.05 10.01
N GLY A 30 1.40 2.91 8.99
CA GLY A 30 0.56 4.11 8.92
C GLY A 30 1.31 5.44 8.96
N ASN A 31 2.62 5.43 9.25
CA ASN A 31 3.47 6.63 9.16
C ASN A 31 3.63 7.15 7.72
N PHE A 32 3.50 6.25 6.74
CA PHE A 32 3.48 6.58 5.33
C PHE A 32 2.06 6.39 4.79
N PRO A 33 1.61 7.24 3.84
CA PRO A 33 0.31 7.04 3.20
C PRO A 33 0.20 5.63 2.62
N LEU A 34 -0.92 4.96 2.88
CA LEU A 34 -1.24 3.66 2.31
C LEU A 34 -1.82 3.88 0.90
N PRO A 35 -1.12 3.44 -0.16
CA PRO A 35 -1.66 3.52 -1.51
C PRO A 35 -2.72 2.45 -1.74
N VAL A 36 -3.84 2.86 -2.31
CA VAL A 36 -4.96 2.00 -2.73
C VAL A 36 -5.23 2.25 -4.20
N GLU A 37 -5.01 1.23 -5.02
CA GLU A 37 -5.27 1.28 -6.46
C GLU A 37 -6.76 1.04 -6.71
N ILE A 38 -7.40 1.94 -7.46
CA ILE A 38 -8.84 1.93 -7.73
C ILE A 38 -9.14 2.12 -9.20
N ILE A 39 -10.28 1.62 -9.66
CA ILE A 39 -10.75 1.84 -11.03
C ILE A 39 -11.15 3.33 -11.24
N PRO A 40 -11.00 3.89 -12.44
CA PRO A 40 -11.39 5.28 -12.70
C PRO A 40 -12.91 5.52 -12.66
N PHE A 41 -13.71 4.51 -13.00
CA PHE A 41 -15.16 4.63 -13.03
C PHE A 41 -15.72 4.85 -11.62
N SER A 42 -16.48 5.93 -11.45
CA SER A 42 -17.06 6.33 -10.15
C SER A 42 -16.03 6.39 -9.01
N TRP A 43 -14.79 6.82 -9.31
CA TRP A 43 -13.68 6.79 -8.36
C TRP A 43 -13.98 7.58 -7.08
N LYS A 44 -14.70 8.70 -7.15
CA LYS A 44 -15.14 9.49 -5.98
C LYS A 44 -16.03 8.70 -5.01
N GLN A 45 -16.87 7.81 -5.54
CA GLN A 45 -17.75 6.98 -4.71
C GLN A 45 -16.95 5.89 -4.00
N THR A 46 -15.91 5.36 -4.66
CA THR A 46 -14.92 4.45 -4.07
C THR A 46 -14.10 5.17 -2.99
N GLU A 47 -13.64 6.39 -3.28
CA GLU A 47 -12.94 7.25 -2.33
C GLU A 47 -13.75 7.48 -1.05
N ASN A 48 -15.01 7.89 -1.17
CA ASN A 48 -15.87 8.12 -0.01
C ASN A 48 -16.02 6.87 0.88
N LYS A 49 -16.10 5.68 0.27
CA LYS A 49 -16.13 4.41 1.03
C LYS A 49 -14.80 4.13 1.72
N ILE A 50 -13.67 4.41 1.06
CA ILE A 50 -12.34 4.29 1.67
C ILE A 50 -12.20 5.26 2.85
N GLN A 51 -12.61 6.53 2.69
CA GLN A 51 -12.59 7.53 3.77
C GLN A 51 -13.39 7.09 5.00
N SER A 52 -14.50 6.36 4.80
CA SER A 52 -15.31 5.83 5.91
C SER A 52 -14.58 4.83 6.81
N LEU A 53 -13.42 4.31 6.38
CA LEU A 53 -12.53 3.47 7.20
C LEU A 53 -11.61 4.28 8.13
N GLY A 54 -11.79 5.61 8.21
CA GLY A 54 -11.09 6.45 9.18
C GLY A 54 -9.76 7.02 8.69
N CYS A 55 -9.54 7.09 7.37
CA CYS A 55 -8.37 7.74 6.77
C CYS A 55 -8.74 9.01 6.01
N GLN A 56 -7.81 9.96 5.96
CA GLN A 56 -7.86 11.03 4.98
C GLN A 56 -7.33 10.53 3.64
N THR A 57 -7.98 10.90 2.54
CA THR A 57 -7.59 10.46 1.20
C THR A 57 -7.07 11.62 0.37
N THR A 58 -6.06 11.34 -0.45
CA THR A 58 -5.61 12.23 -1.51
C THR A 58 -5.45 11.44 -2.80
N LEU A 59 -6.00 11.95 -3.89
CA LEU A 59 -5.73 11.39 -5.21
C LEU A 59 -4.25 11.62 -5.56
N ARG A 60 -3.55 10.55 -5.93
CA ARG A 60 -2.14 10.66 -6.26
C ARG A 60 -1.94 11.48 -7.53
N LEU A 61 -1.06 12.47 -7.44
CA LEU A 61 -0.66 13.30 -8.57
C LEU A 61 0.79 13.02 -8.98
N LYS A 62 1.08 13.20 -10.26
CA LYS A 62 2.43 13.27 -10.84
C LYS A 62 2.45 14.45 -11.80
N ASN A 63 3.38 15.39 -11.60
CA ASN A 63 3.47 16.63 -12.39
C ASN A 63 2.14 17.42 -12.41
N ASN A 64 1.46 17.51 -11.26
CA ASN A 64 0.14 18.15 -11.08
C ASN A 64 -1.03 17.50 -11.84
N GLU A 65 -0.83 16.35 -12.46
CA GLU A 65 -1.88 15.57 -13.11
C GLU A 65 -2.19 14.29 -12.35
N THR A 66 -3.38 13.73 -12.53
CA THR A 66 -3.76 12.45 -11.92
C THR A 66 -2.77 11.38 -12.37
N TYR A 67 -2.13 10.71 -11.41
CA TYR A 67 -1.26 9.59 -11.71
C TYR A 67 -2.09 8.37 -12.10
N ILE A 68 -1.85 7.88 -13.31
CA ILE A 68 -2.47 6.67 -13.85
C ILE A 68 -1.42 5.54 -13.84
N THR A 69 -1.81 4.36 -13.36
CA THR A 69 -0.95 3.17 -13.35
C THR A 69 -0.85 2.55 -14.74
N ASP A 70 0.12 1.66 -14.94
CA ASP A 70 0.26 0.87 -16.17
C ASP A 70 -1.02 0.06 -16.52
N ASN A 71 -1.89 -0.18 -15.52
CA ASN A 71 -3.17 -0.88 -15.68
C ASN A 71 -4.35 0.07 -15.89
N ASN A 72 -4.10 1.34 -16.22
CA ASN A 72 -5.13 2.38 -16.40
C ASN A 72 -6.00 2.63 -15.16
N ASN A 73 -5.46 2.38 -13.96
CA ASN A 73 -6.13 2.67 -12.69
C ASN A 73 -5.60 3.95 -12.05
N MET A 74 -6.33 4.45 -11.06
CA MET A 74 -5.93 5.58 -10.23
C MET A 74 -5.36 5.07 -8.90
N ILE A 75 -4.61 5.90 -8.18
CA ILE A 75 -4.21 5.58 -6.81
C ILE A 75 -4.71 6.66 -5.86
N ILE A 76 -5.37 6.22 -4.79
CA ILE A 76 -5.69 7.03 -3.63
C ILE A 76 -4.68 6.75 -2.53
N ASP A 77 -4.09 7.80 -1.98
CA ASP A 77 -3.24 7.76 -0.80
C ASP A 77 -4.06 7.96 0.47
N CYS A 78 -4.04 6.95 1.33
CA CYS A 78 -4.80 6.90 2.57
C CYS A 78 -3.89 7.22 3.75
N ILE A 79 -4.17 8.31 4.45
CA ILE A 79 -3.40 8.79 5.60
C ILE A 79 -4.17 8.46 6.88
N PHE A 80 -3.55 7.69 7.77
CA PHE A 80 -4.13 7.29 9.06
C PHE A 80 -3.48 8.08 10.17
N SER A 81 -4.25 8.89 10.90
CA SER A 81 -3.75 9.75 11.99
C SER A 81 -3.22 8.97 13.19
N ASN A 82 -3.83 7.82 13.48
CA ASN A 82 -3.51 6.98 14.65
C ASN A 82 -2.96 5.61 14.22
N HIS A 83 -2.03 5.58 13.28
CA HIS A 83 -1.42 4.37 12.72
C HIS A 83 -2.46 3.33 12.22
N ILE A 84 -2.00 2.19 11.71
CA ILE A 84 -2.85 1.08 11.27
C ILE A 84 -2.75 -0.03 12.32
N SER A 85 -3.76 -0.15 13.16
CA SER A 85 -3.78 -1.10 14.29
C SER A 85 -3.85 -2.56 13.85
N ASN A 86 -4.68 -2.88 12.84
CA ASN A 86 -4.81 -4.22 12.27
C ASN A 86 -4.68 -4.18 10.74
N PRO A 87 -3.45 -4.29 10.21
CA PRO A 87 -3.21 -4.24 8.77
C PRO A 87 -3.93 -5.35 7.97
N ALA A 88 -4.03 -6.56 8.52
CA ALA A 88 -4.71 -7.68 7.85
C ALA A 88 -6.21 -7.44 7.71
N HIS A 89 -6.84 -6.92 8.76
CA HIS A 89 -8.25 -6.57 8.74
C HIS A 89 -8.52 -5.39 7.79
N LEU A 90 -7.72 -4.33 7.87
CA LEU A 90 -7.84 -3.18 6.97
C LEU A 90 -7.67 -3.59 5.50
N HIS A 91 -6.69 -4.44 5.18
CA HIS A 91 -6.52 -4.98 3.84
C HIS A 91 -7.80 -5.67 3.34
N THR A 92 -8.40 -6.50 4.19
CA THR A 92 -9.64 -7.21 3.87
C THR A 92 -10.80 -6.24 3.63
N GLN A 93 -10.99 -5.26 4.53
CA GLN A 93 -12.04 -4.24 4.38
C GLN A 93 -11.89 -3.45 3.07
N LEU A 94 -10.68 -2.99 2.76
CA LEU A 94 -10.39 -2.28 1.51
C LEU A 94 -10.69 -3.15 0.28
N LYS A 95 -10.26 -4.42 0.30
CA LYS A 95 -10.49 -5.37 -0.81
C LYS A 95 -11.98 -5.68 -1.04
N MET A 96 -12.83 -5.52 -0.04
CA MET A 96 -14.29 -5.70 -0.17
C MET A 96 -15.00 -4.49 -0.79
N ILE A 97 -14.35 -3.33 -0.90
CA ILE A 97 -14.96 -2.15 -1.53
C ILE A 97 -14.96 -2.32 -3.06
N THR A 98 -16.15 -2.35 -3.67
CA THR A 98 -16.29 -2.31 -5.12
C THR A 98 -15.60 -1.08 -5.69
N GLY A 99 -14.68 -1.29 -6.64
CA GLY A 99 -13.84 -0.26 -7.22
C GLY A 99 -12.40 -0.29 -6.72
N VAL A 100 -12.10 -0.97 -5.60
CA VAL A 100 -10.73 -1.21 -5.15
C VAL A 100 -10.13 -2.40 -5.91
N VAL A 101 -9.06 -2.12 -6.65
CA VAL A 101 -8.29 -3.12 -7.38
C VAL A 101 -7.33 -3.80 -6.42
N GLU A 102 -6.50 -3.03 -5.70
CA GLU A 102 -5.52 -3.57 -4.77
C GLU A 102 -5.02 -2.52 -3.76
N THR A 103 -4.30 -2.97 -2.74
CA THR A 103 -3.75 -2.14 -1.67
C THR A 103 -2.23 -2.34 -1.55
N GLY A 104 -1.54 -1.33 -1.03
CA GLY A 104 -0.12 -1.38 -0.72
C GLY A 104 0.27 -2.25 0.49
N LEU A 105 -0.67 -2.97 1.10
CA LEU A 105 -0.39 -3.86 2.24
C LEU A 105 0.06 -5.24 1.76
N PHE A 106 1.29 -5.64 2.10
CA PHE A 106 1.86 -6.97 1.81
C PHE A 106 1.83 -7.82 3.08
N ILE A 107 0.65 -8.31 3.43
CA ILE A 107 0.42 -9.05 4.67
C ILE A 107 0.85 -10.50 4.52
N SER A 108 1.73 -10.98 5.41
CA SER A 108 2.20 -12.37 5.45
C SER A 108 2.81 -12.88 4.14
N MET A 109 3.41 -11.99 3.33
CA MET A 109 4.04 -12.36 2.05
C MET A 109 5.56 -12.46 2.14
N THR A 110 6.19 -11.74 3.08
CA THR A 110 7.65 -11.59 3.17
C THR A 110 8.29 -12.82 3.80
N SER A 111 9.29 -13.39 3.12
CA SER A 111 10.08 -14.51 3.61
C SER A 111 11.33 -14.05 4.38
N LYS A 112 11.94 -12.95 3.94
CA LYS A 112 13.14 -12.37 4.55
C LYS A 112 13.15 -10.85 4.35
N ALA A 113 13.70 -10.11 5.30
CA ALA A 113 14.02 -8.70 5.13
C ALA A 113 15.52 -8.44 5.40
N ILE A 114 16.14 -7.69 4.50
CA ILE A 114 17.55 -7.29 4.57
C ILE A 114 17.57 -5.76 4.78
N ILE A 115 17.98 -5.34 5.97
CA ILE A 115 17.95 -3.95 6.40
C ILE A 115 19.37 -3.38 6.45
N GLY A 116 19.62 -2.34 5.65
CA GLY A 116 20.85 -1.54 5.72
C GLY A 116 20.79 -0.58 6.90
N THR A 117 21.67 -0.76 7.88
CA THR A 117 21.83 0.10 9.05
C THR A 117 23.17 0.83 9.01
N LYS A 118 23.35 1.86 9.84
CA LYS A 118 24.66 2.53 9.99
C LYS A 118 25.78 1.59 10.46
N ASN A 119 25.44 0.49 11.12
CA ASN A 119 26.38 -0.48 11.68
C ASN A 119 26.56 -1.72 10.79
N GLY A 120 26.01 -1.71 9.56
CA GLY A 120 26.07 -2.84 8.63
C GLY A 120 24.69 -3.39 8.30
N ILE A 121 24.64 -4.67 7.89
CA ILE A 121 23.43 -5.32 7.40
C ILE A 121 22.76 -6.11 8.52
N LYS A 122 21.43 -5.96 8.67
CA LYS A 122 20.60 -6.75 9.57
C LYS A 122 19.62 -7.59 8.76
N GLU A 123 19.61 -8.90 8.99
CA GLU A 123 18.64 -9.81 8.40
C GLU A 123 17.52 -10.14 9.40
N LEU A 124 16.28 -10.15 8.92
CA LEU A 124 15.04 -10.43 9.66
C LEU A 124 14.19 -11.47 8.93
#